data_AF-X1I363-F1
#
_entry.id   AF-X1I363-F1
#
_cell.length_a   1.000
_cell.length_b   1.000
_cell.length_c   1.000
_cell.angle_alpha   90.00
_cell.angle_beta   90.00
_cell.angle_gamma   90.00
#
_symmetry.space_group_name_H-M   'P 1'
#
loop_
_entity.id
_entity.type
_entity.pdbx_description
1 polymer ?
#
loop_
_entity_poly.entity_id
_entity_poly.type
_entity_poly.pdbx_seq_one_letter_code
_entity_poly.pdbx_strand_id
1 'polypeptide(L)'
;RGLVWTGSEELSSKDCAYAILSRWGASENTFKHCGNRHPLHYHPGFKLEESENQDIANPLIKEKEKLIKQIKNNLQKLYKKVSKAFEATNKDGTVRKNSKKENLQRTIDFEEARLKKLSTEKQELPQRVDVSNLENYRSFKQIDNEGKNLFDFVTSSVWNARKEMVDMLVPFFKNRNEVVDLFYAITECHGWIKSTKTKVTVRLEPMQQLRRRLAQEKLCRRVTGLCAQTPGGKYLEVEVGSSPL
;
A
#
# COMPACT_ATOMS: atom_id res chain seq x y z
N ARG A 1 -26.87 28.76 -13.95
CA ARG A 1 -25.78 28.10 -14.70
C ARG A 1 -25.18 27.07 -13.76
N GLY A 2 -25.49 25.80 -14.00
CA GLY A 2 -24.96 24.64 -13.30
C GLY A 2 -23.46 24.52 -13.57
N LEU A 3 -22.72 24.30 -12.49
CA LEU A 3 -21.25 24.22 -12.49
C LEU A 3 -20.74 22.80 -12.80
N VAL A 4 -21.64 21.82 -12.96
CA VAL A 4 -21.30 20.38 -13.04
C VAL A 4 -22.21 19.68 -14.04
N TRP A 5 -21.64 18.76 -14.82
CA TRP A 5 -22.30 18.03 -15.90
C TRP A 5 -22.06 16.53 -15.74
N THR A 6 -23.05 15.70 -16.08
CA THR A 6 -22.90 14.24 -16.23
C THR A 6 -23.24 13.84 -17.66
N GLY A 7 -22.21 13.60 -18.48
CA GLY A 7 -22.40 13.43 -19.92
C GLY A 7 -22.85 14.75 -20.56
N SER A 8 -23.99 14.73 -21.24
CA SER A 8 -24.59 15.91 -21.90
C SER A 8 -25.63 16.64 -21.05
N GLU A 9 -25.86 16.24 -19.80
CA GLU A 9 -26.89 16.81 -18.92
C GLU A 9 -26.26 17.73 -17.84
N GLU A 10 -26.82 18.93 -17.70
CA GLU A 10 -26.46 19.92 -16.69
C GLU A 10 -27.11 19.53 -15.35
N LEU A 11 -26.30 19.23 -14.33
CA LEU A 11 -26.83 18.87 -13.02
C LEU A 11 -27.28 20.12 -12.27
N SER A 12 -28.44 20.03 -11.61
CA SER A 12 -28.87 21.08 -10.70
C SER A 12 -27.93 21.15 -9.49
N SER A 13 -27.82 22.33 -8.86
CA SER A 13 -27.03 22.48 -7.62
C SER A 13 -27.51 21.54 -6.51
N LYS A 14 -28.82 21.20 -6.49
CA LYS A 14 -29.41 20.26 -5.53
C LYS A 14 -28.93 18.82 -5.78
N ASP A 15 -28.86 18.40 -7.04
CA ASP A 15 -28.40 17.06 -7.40
C ASP A 15 -26.90 16.92 -7.18
N CYS A 16 -26.13 17.98 -7.44
CA CYS A 16 -24.71 18.05 -7.11
C CYS A 16 -24.49 17.89 -5.59
N ALA A 17 -25.22 18.67 -4.78
CA ALA A 17 -25.16 18.58 -3.34
C ALA A 17 -25.56 17.18 -2.85
N TYR A 18 -26.63 16.60 -3.41
CA TYR A 18 -27.06 15.25 -3.06
C TYR A 18 -26.01 14.20 -3.41
N ALA A 19 -25.39 14.27 -4.60
CA ALA A 19 -24.35 13.33 -5.01
C ALA A 19 -23.09 13.42 -4.12
N ILE A 20 -22.65 14.64 -3.79
CA ILE A 20 -21.47 14.86 -2.93
C ILE A 20 -21.76 14.35 -1.51
N LEU A 21 -22.90 14.74 -0.93
CA LEU A 21 -23.26 14.41 0.45
C LEU A 21 -23.62 12.93 0.61
N SER A 22 -24.29 12.33 -0.37
CA SER A 22 -24.60 10.89 -0.35
C SER A 22 -23.34 10.04 -0.49
N ARG A 23 -22.37 10.45 -1.30
CA ARG A 23 -21.06 9.78 -1.39
C ARG A 23 -20.29 9.88 -0.08
N TRP A 24 -20.23 11.06 0.53
CA TRP A 24 -19.54 11.25 1.80
C TRP A 24 -20.21 10.46 2.92
N GLY A 25 -21.52 10.61 3.10
CA GLY A 25 -22.27 9.87 4.12
C GLY A 25 -22.23 8.35 3.93
N ALA A 26 -22.28 7.86 2.69
CA ALA A 26 -22.13 6.43 2.42
C ALA A 26 -20.71 5.93 2.73
N SER A 27 -19.67 6.69 2.38
CA SER A 27 -18.28 6.33 2.68
C SER A 27 -17.96 6.38 4.17
N GLU A 28 -18.42 7.42 4.88
CA GLU A 28 -18.19 7.59 6.32
C GLU A 28 -18.90 6.50 7.12
N ASN A 29 -20.16 6.19 6.79
CA ASN A 29 -20.88 5.10 7.43
C ASN A 29 -20.20 3.75 7.12
N THR A 30 -19.71 3.56 5.90
CA THR A 30 -18.93 2.36 5.55
C THR A 30 -17.68 2.25 6.39
N PHE A 31 -16.86 3.31 6.53
CA PHE A 31 -15.66 3.29 7.37
C PHE A 31 -15.98 3.04 8.85
N LYS A 32 -17.04 3.65 9.40
CA LYS A 32 -17.48 3.38 10.78
C LYS A 32 -17.90 1.91 10.97
N HIS A 33 -18.62 1.34 10.01
CA HIS A 33 -18.98 -0.09 10.04
C HIS A 33 -17.75 -0.99 9.91
N CYS A 34 -16.81 -0.64 9.03
CA CYS A 34 -15.50 -1.30 8.85
C CYS A 34 -14.52 -1.08 10.02
N GLY A 35 -14.85 -0.23 10.98
CA GLY A 35 -14.12 -0.08 12.24
C GLY A 35 -14.78 -0.88 13.36
N ASN A 36 -16.08 -0.67 13.55
CA ASN A 36 -16.79 -1.16 14.73
C ASN A 36 -17.38 -2.57 14.56
N ARG A 37 -17.81 -2.94 13.34
CA ARG A 37 -18.55 -4.20 13.08
C ARG A 37 -17.71 -5.21 12.30
N HIS A 38 -16.63 -4.77 11.66
CA HIS A 38 -15.72 -5.62 10.91
C HIS A 38 -14.29 -5.14 11.16
N PRO A 39 -13.35 -5.94 11.66
CA PRO A 39 -12.04 -5.43 12.07
C PRO A 39 -11.07 -5.28 10.89
N LEU A 40 -11.43 -4.50 9.87
CA LEU A 40 -10.55 -4.26 8.70
C LEU A 40 -9.25 -3.51 9.06
N HIS A 41 -9.25 -2.82 10.19
CA HIS A 41 -8.09 -2.14 10.73
C HIS A 41 -7.19 -3.06 11.57
N TYR A 42 -7.68 -4.24 11.96
CA TYR A 42 -6.89 -5.19 12.74
C TYR A 42 -5.80 -5.79 11.87
N HIS A 43 -4.62 -5.96 12.46
CA HIS A 43 -3.47 -6.53 11.81
C HIS A 43 -2.84 -7.53 12.77
N PRO A 44 -2.73 -8.83 12.41
CA PRO A 44 -2.23 -9.86 13.32
C PRO A 44 -0.72 -9.79 13.61
N GLY A 45 -0.05 -8.70 13.21
CA GLY A 45 1.40 -8.51 13.33
C GLY A 45 2.14 -8.85 12.03
N PHE A 46 3.38 -8.37 11.92
CA PHE A 46 4.27 -8.64 10.80
C PHE A 46 5.33 -9.65 11.21
N LYS A 47 5.41 -10.76 10.48
CA LYS A 47 6.60 -11.59 10.50
C LYS A 47 7.68 -10.90 9.65
N LEU A 48 8.93 -10.97 10.08
CA LEU A 48 10.06 -10.47 9.31
C LEU A 48 10.78 -11.67 8.71
N GLU A 49 11.04 -11.60 7.41
CA GLU A 49 11.78 -12.62 6.67
C GLU A 49 13.01 -11.98 6.02
N GLU A 50 13.99 -12.79 5.63
CA GLU A 50 15.14 -12.28 4.91
C GLU A 50 14.70 -11.75 3.55
N SER A 51 15.19 -10.56 3.20
CA SER A 51 14.95 -9.98 1.88
C SER A 51 15.70 -10.77 0.82
N GLU A 52 15.07 -11.04 -0.32
CA GLU A 52 15.75 -11.62 -1.48
C GLU A 52 16.84 -10.69 -2.03
N ASN A 53 16.63 -9.37 -1.90
CA ASN A 53 17.61 -8.36 -2.30
C ASN A 53 18.43 -7.92 -1.09
N GLN A 54 19.69 -8.33 -1.08
CA GLN A 54 20.66 -7.93 -0.06
C GLN A 54 21.61 -6.83 -0.53
N ASP A 55 21.56 -6.44 -1.80
CA ASP A 55 22.54 -5.56 -2.39
C ASP A 55 22.55 -4.13 -1.78
N ILE A 56 23.74 -3.54 -1.67
CA ILE A 56 23.92 -2.15 -1.24
C ILE A 56 24.62 -1.34 -2.32
N ALA A 57 24.41 -0.02 -2.30
CA ALA A 57 25.20 0.89 -3.12
C ALA A 57 26.69 0.75 -2.75
N ASN A 58 27.55 0.62 -3.76
CA ASN A 58 28.97 0.36 -3.54
C ASN A 58 29.64 1.51 -2.75
N PRO A 59 30.13 1.29 -1.52
CA PRO A 59 30.71 2.36 -0.72
C PRO A 59 31.95 2.98 -1.37
N LEU A 60 32.72 2.21 -2.16
CA LEU A 60 33.91 2.68 -2.84
C LEU A 60 33.60 3.73 -3.91
N ILE A 61 32.42 3.66 -4.53
CA ILE A 61 31.96 4.70 -5.48
C ILE A 61 31.82 6.04 -4.76
N LYS A 62 31.21 6.03 -3.57
CA LYS A 62 31.00 7.23 -2.76
C LYS A 62 32.33 7.84 -2.31
N GLU A 63 33.31 7.01 -1.94
CA GLU A 63 34.65 7.47 -1.60
C GLU A 63 35.37 8.10 -2.79
N LYS A 64 35.34 7.44 -3.96
CA LYS A 64 35.94 7.99 -5.18
C LYS A 64 35.27 9.29 -5.62
N GLU A 65 33.94 9.42 -5.48
CA GLU A 65 33.24 10.68 -5.76
C GLU A 65 33.70 11.83 -4.87
N LYS A 66 33.91 11.56 -3.57
CA LYS A 66 34.44 12.57 -2.64
C LYS A 66 35.84 13.03 -3.04
N LEU A 67 36.72 12.11 -3.42
CA LEU A 67 38.07 12.41 -3.89
C LEU A 67 38.05 13.20 -5.21
N ILE A 68 37.24 12.78 -6.18
CA ILE A 68 37.03 13.49 -7.44
C ILE A 68 36.58 14.94 -7.19
N LYS A 69 35.63 15.14 -6.28
CA LYS A 69 35.14 16.49 -5.91
C LYS A 69 36.25 17.33 -5.29
N GLN A 70 37.07 16.76 -4.41
CA GLN A 70 38.20 17.46 -3.79
C GLN A 70 39.25 17.87 -4.84
N ILE A 71 39.61 16.97 -5.76
CA ILE A 71 40.57 17.26 -6.83
C ILE A 71 40.05 18.35 -7.77
N LYS A 72 38.78 18.27 -8.20
CA LYS A 72 38.15 19.32 -9.04
C LYS A 72 38.18 20.70 -8.37
N ASN A 73 37.89 20.77 -7.07
CA ASN A 73 37.96 22.02 -6.32
C ASN A 73 39.40 22.56 -6.22
N ASN A 74 40.38 21.68 -6.05
CA ASN A 74 41.80 22.06 -6.04
C ASN A 74 42.26 22.54 -7.41
N LEU A 75 41.89 21.87 -8.50
CA LEU A 75 42.15 22.29 -9.87
C LEU A 75 41.59 23.68 -10.15
N GLN A 76 40.33 23.97 -9.76
CA GLN A 76 39.77 25.31 -9.89
C GLN A 76 40.60 26.39 -9.19
N LYS A 77 41.15 26.09 -8.00
CA LYS A 77 42.05 27.00 -7.29
C LYS A 77 43.39 27.16 -8.02
N LEU A 78 43.93 26.08 -8.58
CA LEU A 78 45.19 26.10 -9.32
C LEU A 78 45.05 26.89 -10.63
N TYR A 79 43.98 26.69 -11.41
CA TYR A 79 43.73 27.49 -12.61
C TYR A 79 43.61 28.98 -12.30
N LYS A 80 42.91 29.36 -11.21
CA LYS A 80 42.83 30.76 -10.75
C LYS A 80 44.19 31.32 -10.32
N LYS A 81 45.11 30.48 -9.83
CA LYS A 81 46.47 30.90 -9.47
C LYS A 81 47.34 31.06 -10.70
N VAL A 82 47.22 30.17 -11.69
CA VAL A 82 47.94 30.27 -12.99
C VAL A 82 47.49 31.49 -13.76
N SER A 83 46.17 31.78 -13.81
CA SER A 83 45.65 32.95 -14.53
C SER A 83 46.13 34.28 -13.93
N LYS A 84 46.55 34.29 -12.66
CA LYS A 84 47.09 35.45 -11.95
C LYS A 84 48.63 35.46 -11.89
N ALA A 85 49.30 34.42 -12.39
CA ALA A 85 50.74 34.29 -12.33
C ALA A 85 51.37 34.87 -13.61
N PHE A 86 52.27 35.84 -13.44
CA PHE A 86 53.06 36.39 -14.53
C PHE A 86 54.18 35.43 -14.94
N GLU A 87 54.52 35.44 -16.23
CA GLU A 87 55.69 34.75 -16.73
C GLU A 87 56.94 35.52 -16.32
N ALA A 88 57.84 34.86 -15.59
CA ALA A 88 59.14 35.41 -15.29
C ALA A 88 60.09 35.05 -16.45
N THR A 89 60.58 36.06 -17.16
CA THR A 89 61.62 35.93 -18.19
C THR A 89 63.01 36.10 -17.57
N ASN A 90 64.01 35.45 -18.17
CA ASN A 90 65.41 35.70 -17.89
C ASN A 90 65.85 37.03 -18.52
N LYS A 91 67.05 37.51 -18.17
CA LYS A 91 67.63 38.74 -18.77
C LYS A 91 67.71 38.68 -20.30
N ASP A 92 67.81 37.48 -20.87
CA ASP A 92 67.88 37.22 -22.31
C ASP A 92 66.49 37.06 -22.98
N GLY A 93 65.41 37.40 -22.29
CA GLY A 93 64.03 37.30 -22.80
C GLY A 93 63.45 35.87 -22.82
N THR A 94 64.25 34.84 -22.57
CA THR A 94 63.78 33.44 -22.51
C THR A 94 62.94 33.17 -21.26
N VAL A 95 61.91 32.33 -21.38
CA VAL A 95 61.05 31.95 -20.25
C VAL A 95 61.86 31.17 -19.22
N ARG A 96 61.78 31.55 -17.94
CA ARG A 96 62.51 30.90 -16.86
C ARG A 96 61.90 29.52 -16.57
N LYS A 97 62.67 28.44 -16.80
CA LYS A 97 62.31 27.01 -16.61
C LYS A 97 61.81 26.57 -15.21
N ASN A 98 61.90 27.45 -14.22
CA ASN A 98 61.44 27.24 -12.84
C ASN A 98 60.51 28.38 -12.40
N SER A 99 59.76 28.93 -13.35
CA SER A 99 58.79 29.98 -13.04
C SER A 99 57.65 29.41 -12.18
N LYS A 100 57.06 30.28 -11.36
CA LYS A 100 55.87 29.95 -10.56
C LYS A 100 54.73 29.43 -11.44
N LYS A 101 54.63 29.90 -12.69
CA LYS A 101 53.63 29.48 -13.67
C LYS A 101 53.87 28.04 -14.15
N GLU A 102 55.11 27.70 -14.50
CA GLU A 102 55.47 26.35 -14.96
C GLU A 102 55.30 25.29 -13.85
N ASN A 103 55.69 25.61 -12.61
CA ASN A 103 55.46 24.73 -11.47
C ASN A 103 53.96 24.52 -11.19
N LEU A 104 53.15 25.57 -11.30
CA LEU A 104 51.70 25.44 -11.18
C LEU A 104 51.09 24.61 -12.32
N GLN A 105 51.62 24.73 -13.55
CA GLN A 105 51.18 23.93 -14.68
C GLN A 105 51.49 22.45 -14.49
N ARG A 106 52.70 22.10 -14.06
CA ARG A 106 53.06 20.70 -13.75
C ARG A 106 52.14 20.09 -12.68
N THR A 107 51.78 20.87 -11.66
CA THR A 107 50.84 20.42 -10.62
C THR A 107 49.41 20.25 -11.17
N ILE A 108 48.98 21.10 -12.11
CA ILE A 108 47.70 20.95 -12.81
C ILE A 108 47.70 19.67 -13.63
N ASP A 109 48.73 19.45 -14.47
CA ASP A 109 48.83 18.27 -15.32
C ASP A 109 48.82 16.98 -14.48
N PHE A 110 49.49 16.99 -13.33
CA PHE A 110 49.47 15.88 -12.38
C PHE A 110 48.08 15.62 -11.78
N GLU A 111 47.39 16.66 -11.28
CA GLU A 111 46.06 16.54 -10.70
C GLU A 111 44.99 16.19 -11.76
N GLU A 112 45.15 16.63 -13.01
CA GLU A 112 44.31 16.23 -14.15
C GLU A 112 44.48 14.74 -14.48
N ALA A 113 45.73 14.25 -14.54
CA ALA A 113 46.02 12.83 -14.76
C ALA A 113 45.43 11.97 -13.64
N ARG A 114 45.56 12.42 -12.39
CA ARG A 114 44.99 11.77 -11.21
C ARG A 114 43.46 11.76 -11.26
N LEU A 115 42.83 12.86 -11.67
CA LEU A 115 41.38 12.96 -11.85
C LEU A 115 40.88 11.96 -12.91
N LYS A 116 41.58 11.87 -14.05
CA LYS A 116 41.24 10.96 -15.15
C LYS A 116 41.32 9.50 -14.68
N LYS A 117 42.38 9.14 -13.96
CA LYS A 117 42.54 7.79 -13.38
C LYS A 117 41.41 7.44 -12.42
N LEU A 118 41.12 8.30 -11.44
CA LEU A 118 40.04 8.08 -10.47
C LEU A 118 38.65 8.00 -11.10
N SER A 119 38.41 8.77 -12.17
CA SER A 119 37.14 8.71 -12.91
C SER A 119 36.98 7.39 -13.65
N THR A 120 38.06 6.86 -14.22
CA THR A 120 38.06 5.56 -14.92
C THR A 120 37.83 4.42 -13.93
N GLU A 121 38.58 4.40 -12.84
CA GLU A 121 38.41 3.41 -11.77
C GLU A 121 37.00 3.45 -11.15
N LYS A 122 36.35 4.62 -11.09
CA LYS A 122 34.96 4.72 -10.64
C LYS A 122 33.98 4.06 -11.64
N GLN A 123 34.22 4.22 -12.94
CA GLN A 123 33.35 3.67 -13.99
C GLN A 123 33.41 2.14 -14.06
N GLU A 124 34.56 1.57 -13.71
CA GLU A 124 34.78 0.11 -13.68
C GLU A 124 34.14 -0.57 -12.47
N LEU A 125 33.83 0.17 -11.41
CA LEU A 125 33.20 -0.39 -10.22
C LEU A 125 31.72 -0.70 -10.44
N PRO A 126 31.22 -1.84 -9.93
CA PRO A 126 29.79 -2.14 -9.96
C PRO A 126 29.02 -1.14 -9.08
N GLN A 127 27.87 -0.68 -9.56
CA GLN A 127 27.03 0.29 -8.84
C GLN A 127 26.51 -0.25 -7.50
N ARG A 128 26.19 -1.53 -7.46
CA ARG A 128 25.70 -2.25 -6.28
C ARG A 128 26.54 -3.49 -6.05
N VAL A 129 26.68 -3.86 -4.78
CA VAL A 129 27.45 -5.02 -4.35
C VAL A 129 26.56 -5.87 -3.46
N ASP A 130 26.50 -7.16 -3.76
CA ASP A 130 25.83 -8.13 -2.91
C ASP A 130 26.66 -8.39 -1.66
N VAL A 131 26.00 -8.36 -0.51
CA VAL A 131 26.59 -8.50 0.83
C VAL A 131 26.09 -9.75 1.55
N SER A 132 25.31 -10.59 0.88
CA SER A 132 24.77 -11.85 1.42
C SER A 132 25.85 -12.77 2.01
N ASN A 133 27.06 -12.74 1.46
CA ASN A 133 28.17 -13.62 1.85
C ASN A 133 29.15 -12.97 2.85
N LEU A 134 28.88 -11.77 3.36
CA LEU A 134 29.78 -11.11 4.31
C LEU A 134 29.57 -11.62 5.74
N GLU A 135 30.61 -12.19 6.36
CA GLU A 135 30.55 -12.82 7.69
C GLU A 135 29.98 -11.94 8.82
N ASN A 136 30.06 -10.61 8.68
CA ASN A 136 29.63 -9.64 9.69
C ASN A 136 28.44 -8.77 9.25
N TYR A 137 27.73 -9.15 8.19
CA TYR A 137 26.61 -8.37 7.68
C TYR A 137 25.27 -8.85 8.25
N ARG A 138 24.46 -7.92 8.76
CA ARG A 138 23.06 -8.23 9.10
C ARG A 138 22.24 -8.13 7.83
N SER A 139 21.74 -9.28 7.35
CA SER A 139 20.83 -9.34 6.22
C SER A 139 19.66 -8.38 6.42
N PHE A 140 19.33 -7.64 5.36
CA PHE A 140 18.10 -6.87 5.30
C PHE A 140 16.91 -7.80 5.47
N LYS A 141 15.95 -7.37 6.27
CA LYS A 141 14.70 -8.08 6.47
C LYS A 141 13.59 -7.37 5.72
N GLN A 142 12.71 -8.14 5.10
CA GLN A 142 11.46 -7.66 4.54
C GLN A 142 10.30 -8.06 5.45
N ILE A 143 9.22 -7.31 5.34
CA ILE A 143 7.95 -7.65 5.98
C ILE A 143 7.31 -8.79 5.18
N ASP A 144 7.03 -9.90 5.85
CA ASP A 144 6.18 -10.94 5.31
C ASP A 144 4.72 -10.45 5.32
N ASN A 145 4.15 -10.38 4.11
CA ASN A 145 2.79 -9.92 3.87
C ASN A 145 1.78 -11.07 3.73
N GLU A 146 2.20 -12.34 3.79
CA GLU A 146 1.29 -13.48 3.58
C GLU A 146 0.15 -13.48 4.61
N GLY A 147 0.49 -13.29 5.88
CA GLY A 147 -0.50 -13.18 6.95
C GLY A 147 -1.49 -12.04 6.74
N LYS A 148 -1.02 -10.87 6.26
CA LYS A 148 -1.89 -9.74 5.92
C LYS A 148 -2.77 -10.03 4.71
N ASN A 149 -2.21 -10.62 3.67
CA ASN A 149 -2.93 -10.97 2.45
C ASN A 149 -4.06 -11.96 2.75
N LEU A 150 -3.79 -12.98 3.58
CA LEU A 150 -4.80 -13.93 4.03
C LEU A 150 -5.89 -13.24 4.86
N PHE A 151 -5.49 -12.39 5.80
CA PHE A 151 -6.43 -11.64 6.62
C PHE A 151 -7.33 -10.72 5.78
N ASP A 152 -6.75 -10.00 4.81
CA ASP A 152 -7.46 -9.13 3.88
C ASP A 152 -8.41 -9.90 2.98
N PHE A 153 -7.97 -11.06 2.49
CA PHE A 153 -8.80 -11.93 1.68
C PHE A 153 -10.04 -12.39 2.46
N VAL A 154 -9.85 -12.89 3.68
CA VAL A 154 -10.95 -13.36 4.54
C VAL A 154 -11.88 -12.21 4.90
N THR A 155 -11.34 -11.08 5.37
CA THR A 155 -12.15 -9.93 5.77
C THR A 155 -12.89 -9.33 4.58
N SER A 156 -12.26 -9.17 3.43
CA SER A 156 -12.94 -8.67 2.22
C SER A 156 -14.03 -9.63 1.74
N SER A 157 -13.80 -10.94 1.83
CA SER A 157 -14.81 -11.96 1.49
C SER A 157 -16.03 -11.87 2.40
N VAL A 158 -15.82 -11.76 3.73
CA VAL A 158 -16.91 -11.58 4.71
C VAL A 158 -17.67 -10.28 4.44
N TRP A 159 -16.96 -9.19 4.16
CA TRP A 159 -17.59 -7.90 3.85
C TRP A 159 -18.47 -7.97 2.59
N ASN A 160 -17.99 -8.62 1.54
CA ASN A 160 -18.73 -8.80 0.30
C ASN A 160 -19.95 -9.70 0.49
N ALA A 161 -19.82 -10.83 1.18
CA ALA A 161 -20.95 -11.69 1.52
C ALA A 161 -22.01 -10.94 2.33
N ARG A 162 -21.58 -10.15 3.32
CA ARG A 162 -22.47 -9.27 4.10
C ARG A 162 -23.19 -8.25 3.20
N LYS A 163 -22.49 -7.63 2.25
CA LYS A 163 -23.09 -6.69 1.31
C LYS A 163 -24.14 -7.35 0.43
N GLU A 164 -23.84 -8.53 -0.13
CA GLU A 164 -24.81 -9.29 -0.91
C GLU A 164 -26.06 -9.64 -0.10
N MET A 165 -25.92 -10.09 1.15
CA MET A 165 -27.07 -10.40 2.00
C MET A 165 -27.92 -9.17 2.34
N VAL A 166 -27.30 -8.00 2.53
CA VAL A 166 -28.02 -6.73 2.69
C VAL A 166 -28.78 -6.39 1.40
N ASP A 167 -28.16 -6.55 0.23
CA ASP A 167 -28.80 -6.30 -1.06
C ASP A 167 -29.98 -7.26 -1.30
N MET A 168 -29.90 -8.51 -0.81
CA MET A 168 -31.02 -9.47 -0.83
C MET A 168 -32.21 -9.03 0.04
N LEU A 169 -32.01 -8.20 1.07
CA LEU A 169 -33.08 -7.66 1.91
C LEU A 169 -33.80 -6.46 1.30
N VAL A 170 -33.10 -5.67 0.46
CA VAL A 170 -33.63 -4.41 -0.11
C VAL A 170 -35.01 -4.56 -0.78
N PRO A 171 -35.30 -5.62 -1.57
CA PRO A 171 -36.64 -5.79 -2.18
C PRO A 171 -37.77 -6.00 -1.17
N PHE A 172 -37.45 -6.50 0.03
CA PHE A 172 -38.44 -6.90 1.03
C PHE A 172 -38.60 -5.88 2.16
N PHE A 173 -37.75 -4.85 2.21
CA PHE A 173 -37.77 -3.83 3.24
C PHE A 173 -37.58 -2.43 2.65
N LYS A 174 -38.68 -1.65 2.60
CA LYS A 174 -38.73 -0.35 1.90
C LYS A 174 -37.84 0.73 2.52
N ASN A 175 -37.55 0.65 3.82
CA ASN A 175 -36.76 1.68 4.50
C ASN A 175 -35.26 1.44 4.29
N ARG A 176 -34.69 2.13 3.28
CA ARG A 176 -33.27 2.00 2.91
C ARG A 176 -32.31 2.43 4.02
N ASN A 177 -32.70 3.34 4.90
CA ASN A 177 -31.84 3.82 5.98
C ASN A 177 -31.68 2.79 7.10
N GLU A 178 -32.64 1.86 7.22
CA GLU A 178 -32.67 0.84 8.28
C GLU A 178 -32.30 -0.56 7.79
N VAL A 179 -32.12 -0.78 6.48
CA VAL A 179 -31.90 -2.13 5.92
C VAL A 179 -30.64 -2.79 6.48
N VAL A 180 -29.60 -1.99 6.70
CA VAL A 180 -28.33 -2.44 7.28
C VAL A 180 -28.53 -2.85 8.74
N ASP A 181 -29.22 -2.04 9.54
CA ASP A 181 -29.44 -2.36 10.95
C ASP A 181 -30.44 -3.52 11.12
N LEU A 182 -31.42 -3.64 10.21
CA LEU A 182 -32.28 -4.81 10.14
C LEU A 182 -31.48 -6.08 9.84
N PHE A 183 -30.53 -6.03 8.90
CA PHE A 183 -29.65 -7.17 8.62
C PHE A 183 -28.92 -7.63 9.88
N TYR A 184 -28.28 -6.70 10.61
CA TYR A 184 -27.57 -7.04 11.85
C TYR A 184 -28.53 -7.58 12.91
N ALA A 185 -29.70 -6.96 13.08
CA ALA A 185 -30.71 -7.46 14.01
C ALA A 185 -31.22 -8.86 13.65
N ILE A 186 -31.22 -9.25 12.37
CA ILE A 186 -31.55 -10.61 11.94
C ILE A 186 -30.40 -11.57 12.24
N THR A 187 -29.16 -11.21 11.88
CA THR A 187 -27.98 -12.10 12.05
C THR A 187 -27.56 -12.27 13.51
N GLU A 188 -27.87 -11.29 14.36
CA GLU A 188 -27.62 -11.32 15.80
C GLU A 188 -28.86 -11.81 16.58
N CYS A 189 -29.91 -12.23 15.88
CA CYS A 189 -31.13 -12.75 16.49
C CYS A 189 -30.83 -14.07 17.22
N HIS A 190 -31.58 -14.30 18.31
CA HIS A 190 -31.52 -15.58 19.00
C HIS A 190 -32.06 -16.67 18.09
N GLY A 191 -31.56 -17.88 18.25
CA GLY A 191 -31.96 -19.00 17.42
C GLY A 191 -31.54 -20.33 17.99
N TRP A 192 -32.02 -21.38 17.33
CA TRP A 192 -31.77 -22.77 17.68
C TRP A 192 -31.12 -23.48 16.51
N ILE A 193 -30.18 -24.37 16.81
CA ILE A 193 -29.50 -25.18 15.80
C ILE A 193 -29.85 -26.64 16.02
N LYS A 194 -30.29 -27.31 14.96
CA LYS A 194 -30.56 -28.74 14.95
C LYS A 194 -29.75 -29.40 13.85
N SER A 195 -28.93 -30.38 14.21
CA SER A 195 -28.15 -31.18 13.26
C SER A 195 -28.76 -32.56 13.11
N THR A 196 -28.95 -33.00 11.87
CA THR A 196 -29.42 -34.35 11.52
C THR A 196 -28.36 -35.06 10.67
N LYS A 197 -28.68 -36.27 10.16
CA LYS A 197 -27.78 -36.99 9.25
C LYS A 197 -27.54 -36.23 7.93
N THR A 198 -28.57 -35.59 7.39
CA THR A 198 -28.56 -35.00 6.03
C THR A 198 -28.59 -33.48 6.00
N LYS A 199 -29.00 -32.82 7.10
CA LYS A 199 -29.14 -31.36 7.16
C LYS A 199 -28.77 -30.74 8.51
N VAL A 200 -28.35 -29.48 8.48
CA VAL A 200 -28.21 -28.59 9.63
C VAL A 200 -29.25 -27.48 9.47
N THR A 201 -30.20 -27.41 10.40
CA THR A 201 -31.25 -26.39 10.41
C THR A 201 -30.90 -25.33 11.47
N VAL A 202 -30.82 -24.07 11.06
CA VAL A 202 -30.68 -22.89 11.90
C VAL A 202 -32.04 -22.18 11.91
N ARG A 203 -32.72 -22.20 13.05
CA ARG A 203 -34.01 -21.54 13.23
C ARG A 203 -33.83 -20.25 14.01
N LEU A 204 -34.14 -19.12 13.39
CA LEU A 204 -34.10 -17.82 14.03
C LEU A 204 -35.44 -17.49 14.71
N GLU A 205 -35.37 -16.83 15.86
CA GLU A 205 -36.54 -16.34 16.57
C GLU A 205 -37.28 -15.29 15.71
N PRO A 206 -38.63 -15.34 15.63
CA PRO A 206 -39.37 -14.40 14.81
C PRO A 206 -39.32 -12.99 15.40
N MET A 207 -38.91 -12.01 14.61
CA MET A 207 -38.95 -10.61 15.02
C MET A 207 -40.38 -10.17 15.41
N GLN A 208 -40.50 -9.32 16.44
CA GLN A 208 -41.81 -8.88 16.94
C GLN A 208 -42.59 -8.03 15.92
N GLN A 209 -41.89 -7.13 15.21
CA GLN A 209 -42.53 -6.28 14.21
C GLN A 209 -42.79 -7.07 12.92
N LEU A 210 -44.06 -7.12 12.49
CA LEU A 210 -44.50 -7.88 11.32
C LEU A 210 -43.68 -7.58 10.06
N ARG A 211 -43.41 -6.30 9.77
CA ARG A 211 -42.63 -5.90 8.59
C ARG A 211 -41.20 -6.45 8.61
N ARG A 212 -40.55 -6.41 9.78
CA ARG A 212 -39.19 -6.92 9.97
C ARG A 212 -39.16 -8.45 9.90
N ARG A 213 -40.16 -9.11 10.49
CA ARG A 213 -40.36 -10.58 10.38
C ARG A 213 -40.53 -11.04 8.95
N LEU A 214 -41.35 -10.35 8.15
CA LEU A 214 -41.53 -10.70 6.73
C LEU A 214 -40.21 -10.60 5.95
N ALA A 215 -39.41 -9.55 6.20
CA ALA A 215 -38.10 -9.41 5.59
C ALA A 215 -37.11 -10.51 6.06
N GLN A 216 -37.13 -10.84 7.36
CA GLN A 216 -36.36 -11.94 7.96
C GLN A 216 -36.70 -13.28 7.28
N GLU A 217 -37.98 -13.63 7.15
CA GLU A 217 -38.43 -14.85 6.48
C GLU A 217 -37.98 -14.91 5.02
N LYS A 218 -38.05 -13.78 4.29
CA LYS A 218 -37.63 -13.72 2.89
C LYS A 218 -36.12 -13.89 2.74
N LEU A 219 -35.33 -13.27 3.63
CA LEU A 219 -33.88 -13.48 3.66
C LEU A 219 -33.53 -14.94 3.97
N CYS A 220 -34.14 -15.54 4.99
CA CYS A 220 -33.89 -16.95 5.36
C CYS A 220 -34.22 -17.90 4.21
N ARG A 221 -35.34 -17.68 3.50
CA ARG A 221 -35.69 -18.44 2.29
C ARG A 221 -34.66 -18.27 1.18
N ARG A 222 -34.13 -17.05 0.99
CA ARG A 222 -33.11 -16.77 -0.03
C ARG A 222 -31.80 -17.46 0.30
N VAL A 223 -31.36 -17.41 1.56
CA VAL A 223 -30.14 -18.09 2.04
C VAL A 223 -30.27 -19.61 1.91
N THR A 224 -31.39 -20.18 2.32
CA THR A 224 -31.67 -21.62 2.12
C THR A 224 -31.68 -21.99 0.64
N GLY A 225 -32.22 -21.11 -0.21
CA GLY A 225 -32.21 -21.28 -1.67
C GLY A 225 -30.83 -21.22 -2.33
N LEU A 226 -29.76 -20.88 -1.60
CA LEU A 226 -28.38 -21.03 -2.08
C LEU A 226 -27.90 -22.48 -2.06
N CYS A 227 -28.66 -23.40 -1.44
CA CYS A 227 -28.36 -24.83 -1.38
C CYS A 227 -26.95 -25.13 -0.82
N ALA A 228 -26.49 -24.30 0.12
CA ALA A 228 -25.18 -24.45 0.73
C ALA A 228 -25.06 -25.81 1.46
N GLN A 229 -23.89 -26.43 1.34
CA GLN A 229 -23.56 -27.69 2.01
C GLN A 229 -22.38 -27.49 2.94
N THR A 230 -22.40 -28.18 4.08
CA THR A 230 -21.23 -28.27 4.96
C THR A 230 -20.15 -29.15 4.31
N PRO A 231 -18.88 -29.08 4.77
CA PRO A 231 -17.84 -29.99 4.29
C PRO A 231 -18.19 -31.48 4.43
N GLY A 232 -19.07 -31.83 5.38
CA GLY A 232 -19.59 -33.18 5.57
C GLY A 232 -20.81 -33.53 4.70
N GLY A 233 -21.15 -32.72 3.70
CA GLY A 233 -22.25 -32.97 2.75
C GLY A 233 -23.65 -32.72 3.29
N LYS A 234 -23.80 -32.10 4.47
CA LYS A 234 -25.12 -31.78 5.03
C LYS A 234 -25.64 -30.48 4.43
N TYR A 235 -26.91 -30.44 4.04
CA TYR A 235 -27.55 -29.21 3.58
C TYR A 235 -27.75 -28.23 4.73
N LEU A 236 -27.48 -26.94 4.48
CA LEU A 236 -27.79 -25.86 5.40
C LEU A 236 -29.20 -25.33 5.11
N GLU A 237 -30.04 -25.31 6.13
CA GLU A 237 -31.39 -24.74 6.08
C GLU A 237 -31.49 -23.64 7.13
N VAL A 238 -31.92 -22.45 6.71
CA VAL A 238 -32.16 -21.30 7.58
C VAL A 238 -33.64 -20.95 7.52
N GLU A 239 -34.29 -20.93 8.68
CA GLU A 239 -35.73 -20.68 8.80
C GLU A 239 -36.05 -19.73 9.95
N VAL A 240 -37.29 -19.23 9.96
CA VAL A 240 -37.83 -18.39 11.05
C VAL A 240 -38.95 -19.16 11.71
N GLY A 241 -38.93 -19.26 13.04
CA GLY A 241 -39.97 -19.98 13.76
C GLY A 241 -39.79 -19.96 15.26
N SER A 242 -40.85 -20.32 15.97
CA SER A 242 -40.82 -20.46 17.43
C SER A 242 -39.88 -21.57 17.89
N SER A 243 -39.59 -21.55 19.18
CA SER A 243 -38.78 -22.56 19.86
C SER A 243 -39.14 -23.98 19.37
N PRO A 244 -38.14 -24.81 19.03
CA PRO A 244 -38.36 -26.21 18.67
C PRO A 244 -38.66 -27.11 19.88
N LEU A 245 -38.72 -26.54 21.09
CA LEU A 245 -39.08 -27.21 22.35
C LEU A 245 -40.59 -27.37 22.49
#